data_AF-A0A1Y5H0L0-F1
#
_entry.id   AF-A0A1Y5H0L0-F1
#
_cell.length_a   1.000
_cell.length_b   1.000
_cell.length_c   1.000
_cell.angle_alpha   90.00
_cell.angle_beta   90.00
_cell.angle_gamma   90.00
#
_symmetry.space_group_name_H-M   'P 1'
#
loop_
_entity.id
_entity.type
_entity.pdbx_description
1 polymer ?
#
loop_
_entity_poly.entity_id
_entity_poly.type
_entity_poly.pdbx_seq_one_letter_code
_entity_poly.pdbx_strand_id
1 'polypeptide(L)'
;MKLRQWQAECIKLAYQQYSSGNTHFMCLATPGAGKTTMASQLAKQLFDDDHIDLAICLSPSLIVANDFKEELETQTGKRFDGKLGSRGCSLTYQAMLGLNSEFWGLLTDFRVFVIFDEIHHCAGADLHNANAWGERIITKIQGKASFTLALTGTPWRSDRIPIALAKYCEDQHIHCDYNYGLNQAITDRVCRRPVITLIVSVRPTPLAI
;
A
#
# COMPACT_ATOMS: atom_id res chain seq x y z
N MET A 1 1.36 15.33 14.64
CA MET A 1 2.45 15.75 13.72
C MET A 1 1.83 16.54 12.57
N LYS A 2 2.47 17.59 12.05
CA LYS A 2 1.91 18.36 10.91
C LYS A 2 2.14 17.58 9.61
N LEU A 3 1.09 17.39 8.80
CA LEU A 3 1.18 16.72 7.50
C LEU A 3 2.06 17.51 6.53
N ARG A 4 2.82 16.80 5.70
CA ARG A 4 3.47 17.36 4.52
C ARG A 4 2.40 17.71 3.48
N GLN A 5 2.72 18.66 2.60
CA GLN A 5 1.79 19.11 1.57
C GLN A 5 1.26 17.94 0.72
N TRP A 6 2.16 17.08 0.21
CA TRP A 6 1.75 15.94 -0.62
C TRP A 6 0.82 14.97 0.13
N GLN A 7 1.02 14.78 1.44
CA GLN A 7 0.18 13.90 2.25
C GLN A 7 -1.24 14.47 2.35
N ALA A 8 -1.35 15.76 2.66
CA ALA A 8 -2.64 16.45 2.75
C ALA A 8 -3.39 16.47 1.41
N GLU A 9 -2.68 16.72 0.31
CA GLU A 9 -3.25 16.69 -1.04
C GLU A 9 -3.73 15.28 -1.42
N CYS A 10 -2.91 14.25 -1.17
CA CYS A 10 -3.26 12.87 -1.46
C CYS A 10 -4.48 12.41 -0.64
N ILE A 11 -4.53 12.73 0.65
CA ILE A 11 -5.67 12.41 1.53
C ILE A 11 -6.95 13.07 0.99
N LYS A 12 -6.88 14.36 0.66
CA LYS A 12 -8.01 15.10 0.12
C LYS A 12 -8.52 14.46 -1.17
N LEU A 13 -7.63 14.11 -2.09
CA LEU A 13 -8.02 13.51 -3.37
C LEU A 13 -8.63 12.12 -3.18
N ALA A 14 -8.02 11.27 -2.35
CA ALA A 14 -8.56 9.95 -2.03
C ALA A 14 -9.96 10.03 -1.42
N TYR A 15 -10.13 10.92 -0.44
CA TYR A 15 -11.43 11.15 0.20
C TYR A 15 -12.50 11.62 -0.80
N GLN A 16 -12.14 12.53 -1.71
CA GLN A 16 -13.05 13.01 -2.75
C GLN A 16 -13.45 11.89 -3.72
N GLN A 17 -12.51 11.05 -4.15
CA GLN A 17 -12.83 9.91 -5.01
C GLN A 17 -13.73 8.88 -4.32
N TYR A 18 -13.48 8.61 -3.04
CA TYR A 18 -14.34 7.74 -2.24
C TYR A 18 -15.76 8.29 -2.13
N SER A 19 -15.89 9.60 -1.91
CA SER A 19 -17.18 10.30 -1.87
C SER A 19 -17.90 10.31 -3.22
N SER A 20 -17.17 10.20 -4.34
CA SER A 20 -17.75 10.14 -5.70
C SER A 20 -18.09 8.72 -6.16
N GLY A 21 -18.02 7.72 -5.26
CA GLY A 21 -18.38 6.33 -5.54
C GLY A 21 -17.25 5.44 -6.04
N ASN A 22 -16.01 5.94 -6.14
CA ASN A 22 -14.86 5.07 -6.40
C ASN A 22 -14.45 4.35 -5.10
N THR A 23 -14.10 3.07 -5.18
CA THR A 23 -13.75 2.25 -4.00
C THR A 23 -12.26 1.89 -3.94
N HIS A 24 -11.48 2.29 -4.93
CA HIS A 24 -10.05 2.00 -5.03
C HIS A 24 -9.25 3.26 -5.33
N PHE A 25 -8.12 3.42 -4.64
CA PHE A 25 -7.18 4.51 -4.82
C PHE A 25 -5.75 3.98 -4.88
N MET A 26 -5.00 4.33 -5.93
CA MET A 26 -3.61 3.93 -6.13
C MET A 26 -2.68 5.15 -5.98
N CYS A 27 -1.88 5.14 -4.91
CA CYS A 27 -0.92 6.20 -4.62
C CYS A 27 0.51 5.74 -4.86
N LEU A 28 1.19 6.45 -5.75
CA LEU A 28 2.64 6.40 -5.88
C LEU A 28 3.26 7.44 -4.95
N ALA A 29 4.14 7.00 -4.05
CA ALA A 29 4.97 7.91 -3.27
C ALA A 29 6.35 7.29 -3.04
N THR A 30 7.40 8.06 -3.32
CA THR A 30 8.78 7.58 -3.25
C THR A 30 9.11 6.96 -1.87
N PRO A 31 9.95 5.91 -1.79
CA PRO A 31 10.34 5.32 -0.52
C PRO A 31 10.87 6.36 0.47
N GLY A 32 10.43 6.27 1.73
CA GLY A 32 10.78 7.25 2.78
C GLY A 32 9.98 8.55 2.76
N ALA A 33 9.07 8.77 1.79
CA ALA A 33 8.25 9.99 1.73
C ALA A 33 7.24 10.14 2.89
N GLY A 34 6.96 9.06 3.63
CA GLY A 34 5.98 9.02 4.72
C GLY A 34 4.60 8.48 4.30
N LYS A 35 4.57 7.37 3.56
CA LYS A 35 3.35 6.69 3.11
C LYS A 35 2.48 6.21 4.29
N THR A 36 3.12 5.64 5.30
CA THR A 36 2.48 5.14 6.53
C THR A 36 1.66 6.22 7.22
N THR A 37 2.26 7.37 7.51
CA THR A 37 1.56 8.50 8.13
C THR A 37 0.40 9.01 7.26
N MET A 38 0.58 9.06 5.93
CA MET A 38 -0.48 9.48 5.02
C MET A 38 -1.69 8.53 5.10
N ALA A 39 -1.45 7.23 5.01
CA ALA A 39 -2.49 6.20 5.05
C ALA A 39 -3.20 6.15 6.41
N SER A 40 -2.46 6.25 7.52
CA SER A 40 -3.03 6.28 8.87
C SER A 40 -3.89 7.51 9.13
N GLN A 41 -3.52 8.65 8.54
CA GLN A 41 -4.31 9.88 8.63
C GLN A 41 -5.56 9.84 7.76
N LEU A 42 -5.50 9.24 6.57
CA LEU A 42 -6.70 8.94 5.79
C LEU A 42 -7.64 8.00 6.55
N ALA A 43 -7.11 6.92 7.15
CA ALA A 43 -7.90 6.01 7.96
C ALA A 43 -8.58 6.73 9.14
N LYS A 44 -7.83 7.60 9.84
CA LYS A 44 -8.38 8.45 10.91
C LYS A 44 -9.56 9.27 10.41
N GLN A 45 -9.40 9.99 9.30
CA GLN A 45 -10.46 10.81 8.74
C GLN A 45 -11.70 9.97 8.39
N LEU A 46 -11.52 8.82 7.73
CA LEU A 46 -12.62 7.91 7.40
C LEU A 46 -13.32 7.34 8.64
N PHE A 47 -12.61 7.11 9.74
CA PHE A 47 -13.25 6.71 11.00
C PHE A 47 -14.02 7.86 11.65
N ASP A 48 -13.45 9.06 11.67
CA ASP A 48 -14.04 10.21 12.35
C ASP A 48 -15.31 10.69 11.64
N ASP A 49 -15.33 10.58 10.30
CA ASP A 49 -16.47 10.91 9.45
C ASP A 49 -17.46 9.73 9.32
N ASP A 50 -17.29 8.67 10.12
CA ASP A 50 -18.13 7.46 10.14
C ASP A 50 -18.32 6.84 8.75
N HIS A 51 -17.26 6.76 7.95
CA HIS A 51 -17.25 6.11 6.63
C HIS A 51 -16.83 4.65 6.69
N ILE A 52 -16.06 4.25 7.71
CA ILE A 52 -15.59 2.87 7.92
C ILE A 52 -15.75 2.42 9.38
N ASP A 53 -15.94 1.12 9.57
CA ASP A 53 -16.04 0.47 10.88
C ASP A 53 -14.72 -0.20 11.29
N LEU A 54 -13.97 -0.69 10.30
CA LEU A 54 -12.71 -1.43 10.48
C LEU A 54 -11.67 -1.00 9.43
N ALA A 55 -10.40 -1.08 9.78
CA ALA A 55 -9.31 -0.96 8.80
C ALA A 55 -8.31 -2.13 8.90
N ILE A 56 -7.84 -2.61 7.75
CA ILE A 56 -6.88 -3.71 7.65
C ILE A 56 -5.67 -3.20 6.87
N CYS A 57 -4.47 -3.32 7.43
CA CYS A 57 -3.24 -3.01 6.72
C CYS A 57 -2.50 -4.31 6.36
N LEU A 58 -2.03 -4.39 5.11
CA LEU A 58 -1.24 -5.50 4.58
C LEU A 58 0.10 -4.99 4.09
N SER A 59 1.19 -5.56 4.60
CA SER A 59 2.54 -5.10 4.31
C SER A 59 3.52 -6.27 4.03
N PRO A 60 4.70 -6.01 3.44
CA PRO A 60 5.61 -7.09 3.04
C PRO A 60 6.36 -7.77 4.19
N SER A 61 6.50 -7.13 5.37
CA SER A 61 7.31 -7.68 6.47
C SER A 61 6.71 -7.38 7.84
N LEU A 62 7.09 -8.18 8.85
CA LEU A 62 6.61 -8.01 10.23
C LEU A 62 6.99 -6.65 10.82
N ILE A 63 8.19 -6.14 10.50
CA ILE A 63 8.65 -4.82 10.97
C ILE A 63 7.71 -3.74 10.43
N VAL A 64 7.46 -3.75 9.10
CA VAL A 64 6.56 -2.78 8.47
C VAL A 64 5.13 -2.93 8.99
N ALA A 65 4.64 -4.16 9.22
CA ALA A 65 3.32 -4.40 9.81
C ALA A 65 3.20 -3.79 11.22
N ASN A 66 4.22 -3.95 12.06
CA ASN A 66 4.25 -3.37 13.41
C ASN A 66 4.33 -1.84 13.36
N ASP A 67 5.19 -1.28 12.50
CA ASP A 67 5.31 0.18 12.32
C ASP A 67 3.96 0.78 11.87
N PHE A 68 3.27 0.11 10.93
CA PHE A 68 1.94 0.52 10.48
C PHE A 68 0.91 0.44 11.60
N LYS A 69 0.95 -0.62 12.41
CA LYS A 69 0.06 -0.77 13.56
C LYS A 69 0.25 0.39 14.53
N GLU A 70 1.48 0.66 14.96
CA GLU A 70 1.79 1.72 15.92
C GLU A 70 1.36 3.10 15.39
N GLU A 71 1.61 3.37 14.12
CA GLU A 71 1.19 4.63 13.49
C GLU A 71 -0.34 4.71 13.39
N LEU A 72 -1.04 3.65 12.99
CA LEU A 72 -2.51 3.62 12.97
C LEU A 72 -3.09 3.86 14.36
N GLU A 73 -2.57 3.20 15.39
CA GLU A 73 -3.01 3.38 16.78
C GLU A 73 -2.77 4.82 17.24
N THR A 74 -1.61 5.39 16.91
CA THR A 74 -1.25 6.77 17.26
C THR A 74 -2.16 7.80 16.59
N GLN A 75 -2.43 7.65 15.29
CA GLN A 75 -3.24 8.64 14.57
C GLN A 75 -4.74 8.50 14.86
N THR A 76 -5.24 7.27 15.00
CA THR A 76 -6.68 7.02 15.15
C THR A 76 -7.18 6.98 16.59
N GLY A 77 -6.27 6.76 17.56
CA GLY A 77 -6.60 6.48 18.96
C GLY A 77 -7.30 5.14 19.18
N LYS A 78 -7.31 4.25 18.17
CA LYS A 78 -8.01 2.96 18.19
C LYS A 78 -6.99 1.82 18.16
N ARG A 79 -7.31 0.66 18.73
CA ARG A 79 -6.42 -0.52 18.74
C ARG A 79 -6.41 -1.25 17.39
N PHE A 80 -5.24 -1.70 16.94
CA PHE A 80 -5.00 -2.42 15.68
C PHE A 80 -4.27 -3.76 15.89
N ASP A 81 -4.47 -4.40 17.05
CA ASP A 81 -3.86 -5.69 17.36
C ASP A 81 -4.68 -6.91 16.90
N GLY A 82 -5.81 -6.70 16.21
CA GLY A 82 -6.69 -7.76 15.73
C GLY A 82 -7.44 -8.53 16.81
N LYS A 83 -7.42 -8.08 18.08
CA LYS A 83 -8.12 -8.72 19.19
C LYS A 83 -9.53 -8.16 19.36
N LEU A 84 -10.32 -8.77 20.25
CA LEU A 84 -11.65 -8.27 20.59
C LEU A 84 -11.61 -6.79 21.01
N GLY A 85 -12.49 -5.99 20.43
CA GLY A 85 -12.57 -4.55 20.63
C GLY A 85 -11.56 -3.73 19.83
N SER A 86 -10.69 -4.35 19.02
CA SER A 86 -9.87 -3.63 18.04
C SER A 86 -10.72 -3.10 16.88
N ARG A 87 -10.23 -2.04 16.23
CA ARG A 87 -10.86 -1.45 15.03
C ARG A 87 -10.17 -1.91 13.76
N GLY A 88 -9.41 -3.00 13.84
CA GLY A 88 -8.60 -3.45 12.73
C GLY A 88 -7.38 -4.25 13.13
N CYS A 89 -6.56 -4.54 12.12
CA CYS A 89 -5.27 -5.19 12.29
C CYS A 89 -4.27 -4.73 11.23
N SER A 90 -2.98 -4.88 11.53
CA SER A 90 -1.90 -4.78 10.56
C SER A 90 -1.21 -6.13 10.46
N LEU A 91 -1.16 -6.70 9.25
CA LEU A 91 -0.69 -8.05 8.98
C LEU A 91 0.30 -8.05 7.83
N THR A 92 1.11 -9.10 7.74
CA THR A 92 1.90 -9.33 6.54
C THR A 92 1.07 -9.98 5.45
N TYR A 93 1.47 -9.80 4.19
CA TYR A 93 0.88 -10.57 3.07
C TYR A 93 1.00 -12.08 3.28
N GLN A 94 2.07 -12.54 3.94
CA GLN A 94 2.22 -13.95 4.26
C GLN A 94 1.20 -14.43 5.31
N ALA A 95 0.96 -13.64 6.36
CA ALA A 95 -0.03 -13.97 7.38
C ALA A 95 -1.47 -13.97 6.80
N MET A 96 -1.74 -13.10 5.84
CA MET A 96 -3.03 -13.03 5.12
C MET A 96 -3.43 -14.37 4.51
N LEU A 97 -2.48 -15.18 4.05
CA LEU A 97 -2.77 -16.47 3.42
C LEU A 97 -3.42 -17.48 4.36
N GLY A 98 -3.17 -17.36 5.67
CA GLY A 98 -3.71 -18.24 6.72
C GLY A 98 -5.04 -17.78 7.31
N LEU A 99 -5.63 -16.68 6.83
CA LEU A 99 -6.88 -16.15 7.36
C LEU A 99 -8.07 -17.03 6.97
N ASN A 100 -8.93 -17.33 7.95
CA ASN A 100 -10.07 -18.22 7.82
C ASN A 100 -11.31 -17.51 7.20
N SER A 101 -12.37 -18.28 6.93
CA SER A 101 -13.62 -17.75 6.37
C SER A 101 -14.31 -16.70 7.24
N GLU A 102 -14.22 -16.83 8.56
CA GLU A 102 -14.80 -15.89 9.52
C GLU A 102 -14.16 -14.50 9.37
N PHE A 103 -12.83 -14.44 9.25
CA PHE A 103 -12.13 -13.19 9.00
C PHE A 103 -12.61 -12.55 7.69
N TRP A 104 -12.76 -13.34 6.62
CA TRP A 104 -13.25 -12.81 5.34
C TRP A 104 -14.72 -12.38 5.39
N GLY A 105 -15.51 -12.93 6.32
CA GLY A 105 -16.87 -12.49 6.61
C GLY A 105 -16.94 -11.02 7.04
N LEU A 106 -15.89 -10.52 7.72
CA LEU A 106 -15.81 -9.11 8.14
C LEU A 106 -15.94 -8.12 6.99
N LEU A 107 -15.47 -8.47 5.79
CA LEU A 107 -15.60 -7.62 4.60
C LEU A 107 -17.04 -7.50 4.09
N THR A 108 -17.92 -8.40 4.52
CA THR A 108 -19.36 -8.40 4.19
C THR A 108 -20.17 -7.75 5.32
N ASP A 109 -19.77 -8.00 6.57
CA ASP A 109 -20.53 -7.58 7.76
C ASP A 109 -20.25 -6.13 8.18
N PHE A 110 -19.11 -5.57 7.77
CA PHE A 110 -18.63 -4.24 8.18
C PHE A 110 -18.13 -3.41 6.99
N ARG A 111 -18.11 -2.09 7.17
CA ARG A 111 -17.46 -1.18 6.22
C ARG A 111 -15.97 -1.19 6.45
N VAL A 112 -15.25 -1.95 5.63
CA VAL A 112 -13.81 -2.17 5.81
C VAL A 112 -12.98 -1.32 4.85
N PHE A 113 -12.00 -0.59 5.39
CA PHE A 113 -10.91 0.02 4.62
C PHE A 113 -9.68 -0.89 4.58
N VAL A 114 -9.21 -1.25 3.40
CA VAL A 114 -8.00 -2.09 3.26
C VAL A 114 -6.85 -1.29 2.67
N ILE A 115 -5.73 -1.24 3.39
CA ILE A 115 -4.49 -0.58 3.00
C ILE A 115 -3.50 -1.66 2.55
N PHE A 116 -2.89 -1.46 1.39
CA PHE A 116 -1.85 -2.32 0.83
C PHE A 116 -0.55 -1.53 0.70
N ASP A 117 0.45 -1.86 1.51
CA ASP A 117 1.78 -1.25 1.42
C ASP A 117 2.71 -2.08 0.53
N GLU A 118 3.43 -1.39 -0.35
CA GLU A 118 4.26 -2.00 -1.40
C GLU A 118 3.52 -3.07 -2.22
N ILE A 119 2.30 -2.73 -2.66
CA ILE A 119 1.40 -3.61 -3.42
C ILE A 119 2.06 -4.21 -4.67
N HIS A 120 3.14 -3.59 -5.17
CA HIS A 120 3.87 -4.06 -6.34
C HIS A 120 4.44 -5.49 -6.17
N HIS A 121 4.57 -5.99 -4.94
CA HIS A 121 4.92 -7.39 -4.69
C HIS A 121 3.78 -8.39 -4.98
N CYS A 122 2.53 -7.93 -4.96
CA CYS A 122 1.34 -8.74 -5.22
C CYS A 122 1.04 -8.78 -6.72
N ALA A 123 1.35 -9.91 -7.35
CA ALA A 123 1.19 -10.10 -8.79
C ALA A 123 -0.15 -10.75 -9.11
N GLY A 124 -0.81 -10.30 -10.17
CA GLY A 124 -2.00 -10.92 -10.73
C GLY A 124 -2.97 -9.91 -11.33
N ALA A 125 -3.41 -10.14 -12.58
CA ALA A 125 -4.64 -9.55 -13.11
C ALA A 125 -5.83 -10.50 -12.94
N ASP A 126 -5.55 -11.81 -12.90
CA ASP A 126 -6.50 -12.90 -12.77
C ASP A 126 -5.85 -14.08 -12.02
N LEU A 127 -6.60 -15.16 -11.80
CA LEU A 127 -6.10 -16.31 -11.03
C LEU A 127 -5.04 -17.14 -11.76
N HIS A 128 -4.86 -16.97 -13.06
CA HIS A 128 -3.92 -17.76 -13.85
C HIS A 128 -2.49 -17.21 -13.73
N ASN A 129 -2.34 -15.89 -13.66
CA ASN A 129 -1.04 -15.23 -13.57
C ASN A 129 -0.72 -14.66 -12.18
N ALA A 130 -1.59 -14.88 -11.20
CA ALA A 130 -1.39 -14.37 -9.85
C ALA A 130 -0.35 -15.17 -9.06
N ASN A 131 0.42 -14.47 -8.23
CA ASN A 131 1.12 -15.12 -7.12
C ASN A 131 0.14 -15.35 -5.95
N ALA A 132 0.53 -16.15 -4.96
CA ALA A 132 -0.35 -16.48 -3.83
C ALA A 132 -0.94 -15.25 -3.12
N TRP A 133 -0.20 -14.15 -3.03
CA TRP A 133 -0.67 -12.90 -2.43
C TRP A 133 -1.71 -12.20 -3.32
N GLY A 134 -1.42 -12.00 -4.61
CA GLY A 134 -2.34 -11.38 -5.54
C GLY A 134 -3.62 -12.19 -5.72
N GLU A 135 -3.52 -13.52 -5.78
CA GLU A 135 -4.68 -14.41 -5.85
C GLU A 135 -5.61 -14.19 -4.65
N ARG A 136 -5.04 -14.11 -3.44
CA ARG A 136 -5.83 -13.88 -2.24
C ARG A 136 -6.49 -12.49 -2.23
N ILE A 137 -5.80 -11.46 -2.71
CA ILE A 137 -6.34 -10.10 -2.84
C ILE A 137 -7.52 -10.08 -3.81
N ILE A 138 -7.33 -10.65 -5.01
CA ILE A 138 -8.36 -10.71 -6.07
C ILE A 138 -9.59 -11.49 -5.59
N THR A 139 -9.38 -12.66 -4.97
CA THR A 139 -10.50 -13.55 -4.59
C THR A 139 -11.25 -13.10 -3.33
N LYS A 140 -10.54 -12.51 -2.35
CA LYS A 140 -11.11 -12.22 -1.03
C LYS A 140 -11.39 -10.75 -0.77
N ILE A 141 -10.70 -9.82 -1.41
CA ILE A 141 -10.78 -8.38 -1.07
C ILE A 141 -11.37 -7.56 -2.21
N GLN A 142 -10.98 -7.83 -3.46
CA GLN A 142 -11.46 -7.07 -4.62
C GLN A 142 -12.99 -7.06 -4.69
N GLY A 143 -13.56 -5.84 -4.76
CA GLY A 143 -15.00 -5.62 -4.84
C GLY A 143 -15.78 -5.90 -3.55
N LYS A 144 -15.13 -6.24 -2.44
CA LYS A 144 -15.79 -6.53 -1.14
C LYS A 144 -15.50 -5.48 -0.08
N ALA A 145 -14.26 -4.97 -0.02
CA ALA A 145 -13.93 -3.86 0.86
C ALA A 145 -14.67 -2.58 0.45
N SER A 146 -15.11 -1.76 1.41
CA SER A 146 -15.76 -0.48 1.14
C SER A 146 -14.80 0.48 0.44
N PHE A 147 -13.56 0.53 0.94
CA PHE A 147 -12.49 1.30 0.31
C PHE A 147 -11.19 0.51 0.32
N THR A 148 -10.36 0.75 -0.68
CA THR A 148 -9.01 0.19 -0.78
C THR A 148 -8.02 1.28 -1.14
N LEU A 149 -6.87 1.27 -0.46
CA LEU A 149 -5.74 2.15 -0.72
C LEU A 149 -4.52 1.30 -1.04
N ALA A 150 -4.03 1.42 -2.27
CA ALA A 150 -2.80 0.77 -2.71
C ALA A 150 -1.64 1.77 -2.73
N LEU A 151 -0.55 1.43 -2.04
CA LEU A 151 0.63 2.26 -1.87
C LEU A 151 1.84 1.58 -2.51
N THR A 152 2.62 2.33 -3.28
CA THR A 152 3.87 1.81 -3.83
C THR A 152 4.89 2.91 -4.09
N GLY A 153 6.17 2.61 -3.86
CA GLY A 153 7.28 3.46 -4.34
C GLY A 153 7.65 3.22 -5.81
N THR A 154 7.30 2.05 -6.33
CA THR A 154 7.69 1.56 -7.66
C THR A 154 6.48 0.90 -8.32
N PRO A 155 5.69 1.65 -9.12
CA PRO A 155 4.45 1.16 -9.74
C PRO A 155 4.74 0.29 -10.99
N TRP A 156 5.67 -0.66 -10.87
CA TRP A 156 6.08 -1.52 -11.98
C TRP A 156 6.68 -2.82 -11.44
N ARG A 157 6.70 -3.84 -12.29
CA ARG A 157 7.35 -5.13 -12.04
C ARG A 157 8.26 -5.49 -13.20
N SER A 158 9.42 -6.06 -12.89
CA SER A 158 10.41 -6.48 -13.91
C SER A 158 9.96 -7.69 -14.72
N ASP A 159 9.16 -8.58 -14.13
CA ASP A 159 8.61 -9.77 -14.77
C ASP A 159 7.38 -9.49 -15.66
N ARG A 160 6.94 -8.23 -15.73
CA ARG A 160 5.78 -7.75 -16.52
C ARG A 160 4.44 -8.37 -16.14
N ILE A 161 4.38 -9.15 -15.06
CA ILE A 161 3.09 -9.63 -14.53
C ILE A 161 2.36 -8.42 -13.95
N PRO A 162 1.04 -8.26 -14.19
CA PRO A 162 0.30 -7.15 -13.63
C PRO A 162 0.30 -7.12 -12.09
N ILE A 163 0.17 -5.94 -11.51
CA ILE A 163 0.01 -5.76 -10.05
C ILE A 163 -1.47 -5.92 -9.70
N ALA A 164 -1.76 -6.66 -8.64
CA ALA A 164 -3.12 -6.86 -8.16
C ALA A 164 -3.81 -5.52 -7.87
N LEU A 165 -5.07 -5.39 -8.31
CA LEU A 165 -5.92 -4.18 -8.22
C LEU A 165 -5.46 -2.98 -9.07
N ALA A 166 -4.29 -3.02 -9.72
CA ALA A 166 -3.83 -1.91 -10.53
C ALA A 166 -4.62 -1.77 -11.84
N LYS A 167 -4.90 -0.52 -12.22
CA LYS A 167 -5.41 -0.17 -13.55
C LYS A 167 -4.23 0.20 -14.45
N TYR A 168 -4.33 -0.15 -15.73
CA TYR A 168 -3.29 0.12 -16.71
C TYR A 168 -3.83 1.08 -17.77
N CYS A 169 -3.04 2.09 -18.11
CA CYS A 169 -3.26 2.97 -19.25
C CYS A 169 -2.98 2.23 -20.57
N GLU A 170 -3.37 2.83 -21.70
CA GLU A 170 -3.16 2.25 -23.04
C GLU A 170 -1.68 1.97 -23.37
N ASP A 171 -0.78 2.75 -22.78
CA ASP A 171 0.68 2.64 -22.90
C ASP A 171 1.29 1.60 -21.95
N GLN A 172 0.47 0.78 -21.28
CA GLN A 172 0.85 -0.23 -20.30
C GLN A 172 1.52 0.31 -19.02
N HIS A 173 1.47 1.63 -18.79
CA HIS A 173 1.86 2.20 -17.51
C HIS A 173 0.72 2.06 -16.49
N ILE A 174 1.08 1.88 -15.22
CA ILE A 174 0.09 1.83 -14.14
C ILE A 174 -0.52 3.21 -13.96
N HIS A 175 -1.85 3.25 -13.94
CA HIS A 175 -2.60 4.42 -13.54
C HIS A 175 -2.52 4.59 -12.03
N CYS A 176 -1.92 5.69 -11.58
CA CYS A 176 -1.93 6.11 -10.18
C CYS A 176 -2.78 7.36 -10.03
N ASP A 177 -3.75 7.31 -9.11
CA ASP A 177 -4.63 8.43 -8.77
C ASP A 177 -3.86 9.61 -8.15
N TYR A 178 -2.73 9.33 -7.50
CA TYR A 178 -1.79 10.34 -7.00
C TYR A 178 -0.34 9.93 -7.23
N ASN A 179 0.51 10.88 -7.62
CA ASN A 179 1.92 10.66 -7.93
C ASN A 179 2.83 11.63 -7.18
N TYR A 180 3.60 11.11 -6.22
CA TYR A 180 4.66 11.82 -5.52
C TYR A 180 6.01 11.14 -5.76
N GLY A 181 6.56 11.39 -6.95
CA GLY A 181 7.81 10.78 -7.42
C GLY A 181 9.07 11.34 -6.74
N LEU A 182 10.19 10.65 -6.94
CA LEU A 182 11.48 11.01 -6.35
C LEU A 182 11.94 12.44 -6.72
N ASN A 183 11.70 12.89 -7.96
CA ASN A 183 12.08 14.24 -8.40
C ASN A 183 11.38 15.32 -7.55
N GLN A 184 10.06 15.20 -7.40
CA GLN A 184 9.27 16.10 -6.55
C GLN A 184 9.73 16.01 -5.09
N ALA A 185 9.96 14.80 -4.58
CA ALA A 185 10.42 14.61 -3.21
C ALA A 185 11.80 15.21 -2.91
N ILE A 186 12.70 15.26 -3.89
CA ILE A 186 13.99 15.95 -3.77
C ILE A 186 13.77 17.47 -3.78
N THR A 187 12.92 17.97 -4.68
CA THR A 187 12.57 19.40 -4.78
C THR A 187 11.99 19.91 -3.47
N ASP A 188 11.09 19.14 -2.87
CA ASP A 188 10.44 19.45 -1.60
C ASP A 188 11.32 19.16 -0.37
N ARG A 189 12.58 18.73 -0.59
CA ARG A 189 13.57 18.37 0.45
C ARG A 189 13.10 17.27 1.40
N VAL A 190 12.17 16.43 0.96
CA VAL A 190 11.71 15.24 1.70
C VAL A 190 12.71 14.10 1.54
N CYS A 191 13.26 13.93 0.34
CA CYS A 191 14.27 12.91 0.04
C CYS A 191 15.59 13.55 -0.38
N ARG A 192 16.69 12.82 -0.16
CA ARG A 192 18.01 13.22 -0.65
C ARG A 192 18.20 12.76 -2.09
N ARG A 193 19.02 13.48 -2.85
CA ARG A 193 19.44 13.05 -4.18
C ARG A 193 20.25 11.75 -4.06
N PRO A 194 19.86 10.65 -4.73
CA PRO A 194 20.66 9.43 -4.72
C PRO A 194 21.99 9.65 -5.43
N VAL A 195 23.05 9.04 -4.91
CA VAL A 195 24.38 9.00 -5.53
C VAL A 195 24.68 7.55 -5.87
N ILE A 196 24.91 7.26 -7.15
CA ILE A 196 25.25 5.91 -7.63
C ILE A 196 26.74 5.88 -7.91
N THR A 197 27.47 5.05 -7.16
CA THR A 197 28.90 4.81 -7.39
C THR A 197 29.08 3.40 -7.91
N LEU A 198 29.54 3.26 -9.15
CA LEU A 198 29.84 1.96 -9.76
C LEU A 198 31.28 1.55 -9.40
N ILE A 199 31.44 0.36 -8.82
CA ILE A 199 32.75 -0.24 -8.56
C ILE A 199 32.91 -1.45 -9.47
N VAL A 200 33.90 -1.41 -10.34
CA VAL A 200 34.22 -2.52 -11.26
C VAL A 200 35.42 -3.28 -10.68
N SER A 201 35.24 -4.58 -10.42
CA SER A 201 36.35 -5.47 -10.08
C SER A 201 36.87 -6.12 -11.36
N VAL A 202 38.10 -5.79 -11.74
CA VAL A 202 38.79 -6.45 -12.86
C VAL A 202 39.53 -7.65 -12.28
N ARG A 203 39.12 -8.87 -12.63
CA ARG A 203 39.92 -10.07 -12.33
C ARG A 203 41.18 -10.01 -13.20
N PRO A 204 42.41 -10.16 -12.65
CA PRO A 204 43.58 -10.31 -13.47
C PRO A 204 43.44 -11.58 -14.32
N THR A 205 43.53 -11.44 -15.64
CA THR A 205 43.69 -12.57 -16.55
C THR A 205 45.00 -13.28 -16.20
N PRO A 206 45.01 -14.60 -15.93
CA PRO A 206 46.26 -15.31 -15.77
C PRO A 206 47.03 -15.23 -17.08
N LEU A 207 48.25 -14.70 -17.04
CA LEU A 207 49.23 -14.84 -18.11
C LEU A 207 49.49 -16.35 -18.26
N ALA A 208 49.06 -16.92 -19.39
CA ALA A 208 49.51 -18.24 -19.79
C ALA A 208 51.03 -18.15 -20.05
N ILE A 209 51.80 -18.89 -19.26
CA ILE A 209 53.24 -19.09 -19.42
C ILE A 209 53.46 -20.26 -20.38
#